data_AF-A0A2E4VCZ7-F1
#
_entry.id   AF-A0A2E4VCZ7-F1
#
_cell.length_a   1.000
_cell.length_b   1.000
_cell.length_c   1.000
_cell.angle_alpha   90.00
_cell.angle_beta   90.00
_cell.angle_gamma   90.00
#
_symmetry.space_group_name_H-M   'P 1'
#
loop_
_entity.id
_entity.type
_entity.pdbx_description
1 polymer ?
#
loop_
_entity_poly.entity_id
_entity_poly.type
_entity_poly.pdbx_seq_one_letter_code
_entity_poly.pdbx_strand_id
1 'polypeptide(L)' 'MKIGIIAICVLVSTALISRNQNQRNLLVVGQEGPDFSLTSENKGNISLKEFLGQSVVIYFFPKADTPG' A
#
# COMPACT_ATOMS: atom_id res chain seq x y z
N MET A 1 -25.68 -25.64 -25.04
CA MET A 1 -25.11 -24.30 -25.29
C MET A 1 -25.33 -23.30 -24.15
N LYS A 2 -26.51 -23.20 -23.52
CA LYS A 2 -26.75 -22.22 -22.44
C LYS A 2 -25.93 -22.44 -21.15
N ILE A 3 -25.76 -23.70 -20.72
CA ILE A 3 -25.05 -24.04 -19.47
C ILE A 3 -23.56 -23.68 -19.53
N GLY A 4 -22.92 -23.88 -20.69
CA GLY A 4 -21.52 -23.50 -20.90
C GLY A 4 -21.27 -21.99 -20.85
N ILE A 5 -22.21 -21.19 -21.36
CA ILE A 5 -22.12 -19.72 -21.32
C ILE A 5 -22.23 -19.22 -19.87
N ILE A 6 -23.16 -19.79 -19.09
CA ILE A 6 -23.34 -19.42 -17.67
C ILE A 6 -22.08 -19.75 -16.86
N ALA A 7 -21.49 -20.92 -17.07
CA ALA A 7 -20.26 -21.32 -16.37
C ALA A 7 -19.08 -20.39 -16.70
N ILE A 8 -18.93 -20.00 -17.97
CA ILE A 8 -17.89 -19.05 -18.40
C ILE A 8 -18.12 -17.67 -17.79
N CYS A 9 -19.37 -17.17 -17.78
CA CYS A 9 -19.68 -15.89 -17.16
C CYS A 9 -19.36 -15.89 -15.66
N VAL A 10 -19.68 -16.95 -14.92
CA VAL A 10 -19.37 -17.06 -13.48
C VAL A 10 -17.86 -17.09 -13.23
N LEU A 11 -17.10 -17.81 -14.06
CA LEU A 11 -15.64 -17.86 -13.95
C LEU A 11 -14.98 -16.51 -14.26
N VAL A 12 -15.48 -15.80 -15.27
CA VAL A 12 -15.00 -14.45 -15.62
C VAL A 12 -15.38 -13.44 -14.54
N SER A 13 -16.61 -13.48 -14.03
CA SER A 13 -17.05 -12.59 -12.95
C SER A 13 -16.26 -12.80 -11.66
N THR A 14 -15.99 -14.05 -11.26
CA THR A 14 -15.17 -14.35 -10.06
C THR A 14 -13.72 -13.89 -10.25
N ALA A 15 -13.13 -14.07 -11.44
CA ALA A 15 -11.80 -13.54 -11.75
C ALA A 15 -11.74 -12.00 -11.71
N LEU A 16 -12.81 -11.31 -12.15
CA LEU A 16 -12.89 -9.85 -12.14
C LEU A 16 -13.16 -9.28 -10.73
N ILE A 17 -13.94 -9.96 -9.89
CA ILE A 17 -14.22 -9.57 -8.50
C ILE A 17 -12.93 -9.62 -7.64
N SER A 18 -11.96 -10.47 -8.01
CA SER A 18 -10.67 -10.58 -7.31
C SER A 18 -9.77 -9.33 -7.46
N ARG A 19 -10.12 -8.37 -8.32
CA ARG A 19 -9.33 -7.13 -8.53
C ARG A 19 -9.61 -6.00 -7.53
N ASN A 20 -10.62 -6.11 -6.66
CA ASN A 20 -10.83 -5.11 -5.61
C ASN A 20 -10.15 -5.54 -4.30
N GLN A 21 -8.83 -5.60 -4.33
CA GLN A 21 -8.05 -5.81 -3.13
C GLN A 21 -7.60 -4.44 -2.60
N ASN A 22 -8.38 -3.87 -1.69
CA ASN A 22 -7.77 -3.12 -0.59
C ASN A 22 -6.94 -4.12 0.24
N GLN A 23 -5.79 -4.56 -0.28
CA GLN A 23 -4.84 -5.36 0.49
C GLN A 23 -4.34 -4.44 1.62
N ARG A 24 -4.94 -4.56 2.81
CA ARG A 24 -4.35 -4.02 4.01
C ARG A 24 -3.19 -4.93 4.38
N ASN A 25 -2.00 -4.58 3.90
CA ASN A 25 -0.79 -5.25 4.33
C ASN A 25 -0.52 -4.82 5.77
N LEU A 26 -0.92 -5.65 6.74
CA LEU A 26 -0.75 -5.36 8.15
C LEU A 26 0.74 -5.53 8.50
N LEU A 27 1.36 -4.48 9.01
CA LEU A 27 2.75 -4.55 9.46
C LEU A 27 2.84 -5.39 10.74
N VAL A 28 3.77 -6.35 10.75
CA VAL A 28 4.06 -7.20 11.90
C VAL A 28 5.45 -6.86 12.45
N VAL A 29 5.62 -6.95 13.77
CA VAL A 29 6.92 -6.74 14.42
C VAL A 29 7.96 -7.71 13.86
N GLY A 30 9.13 -7.18 13.49
CA GLY A 30 10.23 -7.95 12.89
C GLY A 30 10.14 -8.10 11.37
N GLN A 31 9.04 -7.67 10.74
CA GLN A 31 8.96 -7.58 9.28
C GLN A 31 9.84 -6.43 8.78
N GLU A 32 10.47 -6.62 7.61
CA GLU A 32 11.12 -5.51 6.91
C GLU A 32 10.10 -4.39 6.64
N GLY A 33 10.52 -3.15 6.90
CA GLY A 33 9.69 -1.98 6.63
C GLY A 33 9.42 -1.83 5.13
N PRO A 34 8.27 -1.24 4.74
CA PRO A 34 7.98 -0.98 3.33
C PRO A 34 8.98 0.04 2.77
N ASP A 35 9.41 -0.14 1.52
CA ASP A 35 10.17 0.88 0.82
C ASP A 35 9.24 2.00 0.33
N PHE A 36 9.66 3.24 0.54
CA PHE A 36 8.98 4.42 0.03
C PHE A 36 9.95 5.60 -0.10
N SER A 37 9.58 6.52 -0.99
CA SER A 37 10.23 7.82 -1.12
C SER A 37 9.19 8.92 -1.01
N LEU A 38 9.56 10.02 -0.34
CA LEU A 38 8.73 11.21 -0.17
C LEU A 38 9.51 12.45 -0.60
N THR A 39 8.78 13.39 -1.20
CA THR A 39 9.31 14.74 -1.40
C THR A 39 9.36 15.46 -0.06
N SER A 40 10.57 15.82 0.36
CA SER A 40 10.81 16.73 1.47
C SER A 40 10.70 18.17 1.01
N GLU A 41 10.26 19.05 1.90
CA GLU A 41 10.17 20.49 1.66
C GLU A 41 11.52 21.12 1.28
N ASN A 42 12.62 20.68 1.92
CA ASN A 42 13.93 21.35 1.82
C ASN A 42 15.05 20.48 1.22
N LYS A 43 14.86 19.16 1.13
CA LYS A 43 15.93 18.20 0.77
C LYS A 43 15.68 17.44 -0.53
N GLY A 44 14.63 17.79 -1.28
CA GLY A 44 14.23 17.04 -2.47
C GLY A 44 13.61 15.69 -2.10
N ASN A 45 13.81 14.66 -2.93
CA ASN A 45 13.24 13.33 -2.69
C ASN A 45 14.10 12.55 -1.68
N ILE A 46 13.49 12.06 -0.61
CA ILE A 46 14.12 11.25 0.44
C ILE A 46 13.49 9.86 0.43
N SER A 47 14.30 8.81 0.55
CA SER A 47 13.86 7.42 0.62
C SER A 47 14.15 6.78 1.97
N LEU A 48 13.29 5.86 2.44
CA LEU A 48 13.50 5.19 3.72
C LEU A 48 14.85 4.44 3.78
N LYS A 49 15.28 3.83 2.67
CA LYS A 49 16.56 3.12 2.56
C LYS A 49 17.80 3.97 2.84
N GLU A 50 17.71 5.30 2.76
CA GLU A 50 18.81 6.20 3.09
C GLU A 50 19.15 6.19 4.59
N PHE A 51 18.25 5.68 5.43
CA PHE A 51 18.39 5.57 6.88
C PHE A 51 18.72 4.15 7.37
N LEU A 52 19.13 3.24 6.50
CA LEU A 52 19.53 1.88 6.91
C LEU A 52 20.63 1.93 7.99
N GLY A 53 20.47 1.11 9.03
CA GLY A 53 21.38 1.09 10.19
C GLY A 53 21.07 2.15 11.26
N GLN A 54 20.08 3.02 11.05
CA GLN A 54 19.63 4.01 12.03
C GLN A 54 18.26 3.61 12.61
N SER A 55 18.00 3.99 13.86
CA SER A 55 16.65 3.88 14.44
C SER A 55 15.79 5.02 13.92
N VAL A 56 14.66 4.69 13.28
CA VAL A 56 13.75 5.65 12.65
C VAL A 56 12.34 5.46 13.20
N VAL A 57 11.66 6.58 13.49
CA VAL A 57 10.23 6.60 13.84
C VAL A 57 9.46 7.22 12.67
N ILE A 58 8.48 6.49 12.14
CA ILE A 58 7.58 6.98 11.09
C ILE A 58 6.26 7.37 11.74
N TYR A 59 5.86 8.63 11.57
CA TYR A 59 4.65 9.17 12.16
C TYR A 59 3.71 9.70 11.07
N PHE A 60 2.48 9.18 11.02
CA PHE A 60 1.45 9.59 10.07
C PHE A 60 0.46 10.52 10.76
N PHE A 61 0.21 11.69 10.16
CA PHE A 61 -0.80 12.65 10.62
C PHE A 61 -1.66 13.13 9.42
N PRO A 62 -2.92 13.57 9.62
CA PRO A 62 -3.79 13.95 8.51
C PRO A 62 -3.33 15.22 7.77
N LYS A 63 -2.85 16.21 8.52
CA LYS A 63 -2.35 17.49 8.01
C LYS A 63 -1.35 18.11 8.97
N ALA A 64 -0.28 18.69 8.43
CA ALA A 64 0.69 19.46 9.19
C ALA A 64 0.13 20.87 9.48
N ASP A 65 0.76 21.58 10.43
CA ASP A 65 0.56 23.01 10.66
C ASP A 65 -0.90 23.45 10.90
N THR A 66 -1.65 22.63 11.64
CA THR A 66 -2.99 23.01 12.08
C THR A 66 -2.91 23.81 13.38
N PRO A 67 -3.48 25.03 13.47
CA PRO A 67 -3.61 25.78 14.72
C PRO A 67 -4.63 25.08 15.60
N GLY A 68 -4.16 24.34 16.60
CA GLY A 68 -5.01 23.78 17.65
C GLY A 68 -5.55 24.86 18.57
#